data_AF-A0A0D2M7D4-F1
#
_entry.id   AF-A0A0D2M7D4-F1
#
_cell.length_a   1.000
_cell.length_b   1.000
_cell.length_c   1.000
_cell.angle_alpha   90.00
_cell.angle_beta   90.00
_cell.angle_gamma   90.00
#
_symmetry.space_group_name_H-M   'P 1'
#
loop_
_entity.id
_entity.type
_entity.pdbx_description
1 polymer ?
#
loop_
_entity_poly.entity_id
_entity_poly.type
_entity_poly.pdbx_seq_one_letter_code
_entity_poly.pdbx_strand_id
1 'polypeptide(L)'
;MFAALTFVKVFHWLVQDRVDYIEVTPSVSRLAHARIITFMAVLLGLDCAFLQHTIAATLASGGHSVQLLFAFEYVILASSIVATGAKYVMSMVDAAMEGRWEGKGAWVFYTELMTDMLHLLVYLVFFVIVFTHYGLPLHLIRDLYITFRNFRNRISDFLRFRQVTARMDRFPDASPDDLARCHFTSSCR
;
A
#
# COMPACT_ATOMS: atom_id res chain seq x y z
N MET A 1 25.06 -4.05 -1.75
CA MET A 1 23.74 -4.11 -1.10
C MET A 1 22.95 -2.83 -1.32
N PHE A 2 23.35 -1.67 -0.77
CA PHE A 2 22.58 -0.43 -0.91
C PHE A 2 22.27 -0.01 -2.36
N ALA A 3 23.28 0.09 -3.23
CA ALA A 3 23.07 0.47 -4.63
C ALA A 3 22.13 -0.51 -5.37
N ALA A 4 22.24 -1.82 -5.09
CA ALA A 4 21.37 -2.84 -5.67
C ALA A 4 19.92 -2.71 -5.17
N LEU A 5 19.72 -2.46 -3.87
CA LEU A 5 18.39 -2.18 -3.30
C LEU A 5 17.76 -0.97 -3.96
N THR A 6 18.48 0.16 -4.03
CA THR A 6 17.96 1.39 -4.64
C THR A 6 17.61 1.16 -6.11
N PHE A 7 18.44 0.43 -6.85
CA PHE A 7 18.17 0.04 -8.23
C PHE A 7 16.87 -0.77 -8.35
N VAL A 8 16.70 -1.82 -7.54
CA VAL A 8 15.47 -2.64 -7.53
C VAL A 8 14.24 -1.83 -7.12
N LYS A 9 14.38 -0.90 -6.17
CA LYS A 9 13.32 -0.01 -5.70
C LYS A 9 12.82 0.93 -6.81
N VAL A 10 13.71 1.43 -7.66
CA VAL A 10 13.33 2.22 -8.84
C VAL A 10 12.49 1.39 -9.83
N PHE A 11 12.82 0.11 -10.05
CA PHE A 11 12.00 -0.74 -10.91
C PHE A 11 10.63 -1.08 -10.34
N HIS A 12 10.52 -1.16 -9.01
CA HIS A 12 9.23 -1.30 -8.35
C HIS A 12 8.34 -0.08 -8.59
N TRP A 13 8.88 1.12 -8.37
CA TRP A 13 8.16 2.37 -8.68
C TRP A 13 7.76 2.44 -10.16
N LEU A 14 8.68 2.06 -11.05
CA LEU A 14 8.37 1.99 -12.48
C LEU A 14 7.20 1.04 -12.76
N VAL A 15 7.18 -0.16 -12.18
CA VAL A 15 6.08 -1.11 -12.41
C VAL A 15 4.76 -0.60 -11.85
N GLN A 16 4.77 0.06 -10.69
CA GLN A 16 3.58 0.67 -10.10
C GLN A 16 3.00 1.71 -11.05
N ASP A 17 3.80 2.66 -11.52
CA ASP A 17 3.38 3.67 -12.49
C ASP A 17 2.84 3.03 -13.79
N ARG A 18 3.43 1.92 -14.24
CA ARG A 18 2.95 1.20 -15.43
C ARG A 18 1.63 0.48 -15.21
N VAL A 19 1.38 -0.09 -14.02
CA VAL A 19 0.10 -0.72 -13.70
C VAL A 19 -1.00 0.33 -13.58
N ASP A 20 -0.73 1.45 -12.90
CA ASP A 20 -1.67 2.57 -12.75
C ASP A 20 -2.01 3.19 -14.12
N TYR A 21 -1.03 3.28 -15.03
CA TYR A 21 -1.27 3.71 -16.40
C TYR A 21 -2.15 2.74 -17.21
N ILE A 22 -1.98 1.43 -17.01
CA ILE A 22 -2.81 0.42 -17.70
C ILE A 22 -4.26 0.48 -17.21
N GLU A 23 -4.49 0.78 -15.94
CA GLU A 23 -5.84 0.92 -15.39
C GLU A 23 -6.65 2.03 -16.07
N VAL A 24 -6.03 3.15 -16.44
CA VAL A 24 -6.70 4.28 -17.09
C VAL A 24 -6.76 4.18 -18.62
N THR A 25 -6.12 3.18 -19.22
CA THR A 25 -5.98 3.06 -20.69
C THR A 25 -7.00 2.06 -21.26
N PRO A 26 -7.89 2.47 -22.19
CA PRO A 26 -9.06 1.68 -22.59
C PRO A 26 -8.75 0.44 -23.45
N SER A 27 -7.56 0.32 -24.03
CA SER A 27 -7.14 -0.93 -24.70
C SER A 27 -5.62 -1.05 -24.78
N VAL A 28 -5.09 -2.13 -24.22
CA VAL A 28 -3.66 -2.43 -24.20
C VAL A 28 -3.43 -3.74 -24.94
N SER A 29 -2.33 -3.85 -25.70
CA SER A 29 -2.04 -5.06 -26.48
C SER A 29 -1.70 -6.24 -25.57
N ARG A 30 -2.07 -7.47 -25.98
CA ARG A 30 -1.77 -8.71 -25.23
C ARG A 30 -0.26 -8.88 -24.95
N LEU A 31 0.59 -8.42 -25.86
CA LEU A 31 2.04 -8.47 -25.69
C LEU A 31 2.53 -7.52 -24.59
N ALA A 32 1.89 -6.36 -24.41
CA ALA A 32 2.20 -5.47 -23.30
C ALA A 32 1.80 -6.09 -21.95
N HIS A 33 0.67 -6.80 -21.88
CA HIS A 33 0.29 -7.59 -20.70
C HIS A 33 1.30 -8.69 -20.38
N ALA A 34 1.73 -9.47 -21.37
CA ALA A 34 2.74 -10.50 -21.17
C ALA A 34 4.07 -9.92 -20.67
N ARG A 35 4.49 -8.77 -21.21
CA ARG A 35 5.72 -8.07 -20.79
C ARG A 35 5.65 -7.61 -19.34
N ILE A 36 4.55 -6.99 -18.91
CA ILE A 36 4.45 -6.49 -17.53
C ILE A 36 4.35 -7.64 -16.53
N ILE A 37 3.59 -8.70 -16.83
CA ILE A 37 3.48 -9.88 -15.96
C ILE A 37 4.85 -10.54 -15.79
N THR A 38 5.57 -10.76 -16.89
CA THR A 38 6.91 -11.36 -16.85
C THR A 38 7.88 -10.48 -16.06
N PHE A 39 7.81 -9.16 -16.25
CA PHE A 39 8.66 -8.23 -15.53
C PHE A 39 8.37 -8.20 -14.02
N MET A 40 7.09 -8.22 -13.61
CA MET A 40 6.70 -8.34 -12.20
C MET A 40 7.17 -9.67 -11.59
N ALA A 41 7.05 -10.78 -12.32
CA ALA A 41 7.51 -12.09 -11.85
C ALA A 41 9.03 -12.14 -11.64
N VAL A 42 9.80 -11.52 -12.55
CA VAL A 42 11.27 -11.41 -12.41
C VAL A 42 11.64 -10.56 -11.21
N LEU A 43 10.95 -9.43 -10.97
CA LEU A 43 11.19 -8.59 -9.80
C LEU A 43 10.91 -9.35 -8.50
N LEU A 44 9.75 -10.02 -8.39
CA LEU A 44 9.43 -10.82 -7.21
C LEU A 44 10.45 -11.96 -6.98
N GLY A 45 10.90 -12.62 -8.04
CA GLY A 45 11.95 -13.63 -7.94
C GLY A 45 13.28 -13.06 -7.44
N LEU A 46 13.64 -11.85 -7.90
CA LEU A 46 14.83 -11.14 -7.47
C LEU A 46 14.75 -10.72 -6.00
N ASP A 47 13.59 -10.21 -5.55
CA ASP A 47 13.37 -9.85 -4.15
C ASP A 47 13.49 -11.05 -3.23
N CYS A 48 12.85 -12.18 -3.58
CA CYS A 48 12.95 -13.43 -2.84
C CYS A 48 14.40 -13.95 -2.77
N ALA A 49 15.15 -13.87 -3.88
CA ALA A 49 16.54 -14.29 -3.91
C ALA A 49 17.43 -13.41 -3.03
N PHE A 50 17.28 -12.07 -3.09
CA PHE A 50 18.01 -11.15 -2.21
C PHE A 50 17.60 -11.30 -0.74
N LEU A 51 16.33 -11.54 -0.47
CA LEU A 51 15.83 -11.80 0.88
C LEU A 51 16.44 -13.08 1.45
N GLN A 52 16.43 -14.18 0.68
CA GLN A 52 17.06 -15.44 1.11
C GLN A 52 18.56 -15.25 1.36
N HIS A 53 19.26 -14.53 0.48
CA HIS A 53 20.69 -14.24 0.64
C HIS A 53 20.97 -13.41 1.90
N THR A 54 20.18 -12.35 2.14
CA THR A 54 20.35 -11.48 3.31
C THR A 54 19.99 -12.19 4.62
N ILE A 55 18.96 -13.04 4.64
CA ILE A 55 18.63 -13.87 5.81
C ILE A 55 19.75 -14.86 6.12
N ALA A 56 20.25 -15.58 5.10
CA ALA A 56 21.35 -16.53 5.28
C ALA A 56 22.63 -15.83 5.79
N ALA A 57 22.96 -14.68 5.23
CA ALA A 57 24.08 -13.85 5.69
C ALA A 57 23.88 -13.36 7.13
N THR A 58 22.66 -12.97 7.51
CA THR A 58 22.31 -12.52 8.86
C THR A 58 22.52 -13.63 9.89
N LEU A 59 22.09 -14.86 9.57
CA LEU A 59 22.26 -16.04 10.43
C LEU A 59 23.74 -16.43 10.58
N ALA A 60 24.50 -16.42 9.47
CA ALA A 60 25.91 -16.76 9.48
C ALA A 60 26.77 -15.72 10.24
N SER A 61 26.39 -14.45 10.17
CA SER A 61 27.17 -13.34 10.73
C SER A 61 26.75 -12.92 12.14
N GLY A 62 25.82 -13.63 12.79
CA GLY A 62 25.40 -13.35 14.18
C GLY A 62 24.55 -12.09 14.36
N GLY A 63 23.86 -11.61 13.32
CA GLY A 63 22.87 -10.53 13.46
C GLY A 63 23.42 -9.09 13.35
N HIS A 64 24.37 -8.79 12.46
CA HIS A 64 24.80 -7.41 12.21
C HIS A 64 23.63 -6.51 11.71
N SER A 65 23.40 -5.39 12.39
CA SER A 65 22.28 -4.44 12.19
C SER A 65 22.05 -4.06 10.73
N VAL A 66 23.13 -3.83 9.98
CA VAL A 66 23.08 -3.37 8.60
C VAL A 66 22.49 -4.43 7.66
N GLN A 67 22.79 -5.71 7.87
CA GLN A 67 22.22 -6.79 7.05
C GLN A 67 20.73 -7.00 7.34
N LEU A 68 20.34 -6.87 8.61
CA LEU A 68 18.93 -6.89 9.02
C LEU A 68 18.15 -5.72 8.39
N LEU A 69 18.79 -4.54 8.28
CA LEU A 69 18.20 -3.38 7.62
C LEU A 69 17.85 -3.68 6.15
N PHE A 70 18.79 -4.31 5.43
CA PHE A 70 18.55 -4.71 4.05
C PHE A 70 17.46 -5.79 3.95
N ALA A 71 17.45 -6.77 4.85
CA ALA A 71 16.45 -7.83 4.84
C ALA A 71 15.02 -7.29 4.93
N PHE A 72 14.73 -6.34 5.83
CA PHE A 72 13.38 -5.79 5.93
C PHE A 72 12.98 -4.97 4.69
N GLU A 73 13.90 -4.19 4.10
CA GLU A 73 13.58 -3.43 2.89
C GLU A 73 13.22 -4.37 1.75
N TYR A 74 13.89 -5.53 1.62
CA TYR A 74 13.52 -6.55 0.65
C TYR A 74 12.15 -7.20 0.94
N VAL A 75 11.75 -7.36 2.21
CA VAL A 75 10.39 -7.81 2.57
C VAL A 75 9.33 -6.77 2.16
N ILE A 76 9.64 -5.48 2.32
CA ILE A 76 8.73 -4.39 1.94
C ILE A 76 8.60 -4.31 0.41
N LEU A 77 9.71 -4.46 -0.33
CA LEU A 77 9.69 -4.54 -1.78
C LEU A 77 8.87 -5.75 -2.27
N ALA A 78 9.13 -6.95 -1.71
CA ALA A 78 8.40 -8.16 -2.05
C ALA A 78 6.89 -8.05 -1.79
N SER A 79 6.47 -7.44 -0.68
CA SER A 79 5.04 -7.23 -0.42
C SER A 79 4.42 -6.16 -1.32
N SER A 80 5.19 -5.13 -1.69
CA SER A 80 4.75 -4.07 -2.60
C SER A 80 4.52 -4.59 -4.03
N ILE A 81 5.38 -5.48 -4.54
CA ILE A 81 5.18 -6.09 -5.86
C ILE A 81 3.99 -7.05 -5.87
N VAL A 82 3.74 -7.78 -4.77
CA VAL A 82 2.53 -8.62 -4.63
C VAL A 82 1.27 -7.76 -4.63
N ALA A 83 1.26 -6.64 -3.90
CA ALA A 83 0.14 -5.71 -3.89
C ALA A 83 -0.11 -5.09 -5.27
N THR A 84 0.97 -4.72 -5.98
CA THR A 84 0.90 -4.20 -7.36
C THR A 84 0.36 -5.27 -8.32
N GLY A 85 0.77 -6.53 -8.14
CA GLY A 85 0.22 -7.67 -8.88
C GLY A 85 -1.27 -7.87 -8.60
N ALA A 86 -1.72 -7.71 -7.36
CA ALA A 86 -3.14 -7.78 -7.01
C ALA A 86 -3.94 -6.66 -7.68
N LYS A 87 -3.45 -5.42 -7.67
CA LYS A 87 -4.04 -4.29 -8.41
C LYS A 87 -4.13 -4.57 -9.90
N TYR A 88 -3.07 -5.13 -10.49
CA TYR A 88 -3.07 -5.54 -11.89
C TYR A 88 -4.15 -6.59 -12.18
N VAL A 89 -4.27 -7.63 -11.36
CA VAL A 89 -5.32 -8.65 -11.51
C VAL A 89 -6.71 -8.02 -11.42
N MET A 90 -6.95 -7.12 -10.46
CA MET A 90 -8.21 -6.41 -10.35
C MET A 90 -8.51 -5.58 -11.61
N SER A 91 -7.52 -4.87 -12.14
CA SER A 91 -7.64 -4.13 -13.41
C SER A 91 -8.01 -5.05 -14.58
N MET A 92 -7.43 -6.26 -14.65
CA MET A 92 -7.75 -7.22 -15.71
C MET A 92 -9.16 -7.81 -15.58
N VAL A 93 -9.62 -8.08 -14.36
CA VAL A 93 -10.99 -8.55 -14.09
C VAL A 93 -11.99 -7.46 -14.47
N ASP A 94 -11.72 -6.20 -14.11
CA ASP A 94 -12.57 -5.06 -14.47
C ASP A 94 -12.66 -4.87 -16.00
N ALA A 95 -11.52 -4.98 -16.69
CA ALA A 95 -11.47 -4.94 -18.16
C ALA A 95 -12.25 -6.10 -18.80
N ALA A 96 -12.20 -7.30 -18.23
CA ALA A 96 -12.97 -8.46 -18.69
C ALA A 96 -14.48 -8.31 -18.42
N MET A 97 -14.86 -7.54 -17.41
CA MET A 97 -16.25 -7.19 -17.09
C MET A 97 -16.74 -5.93 -17.81
N GLU A 98 -15.98 -5.40 -18.77
CA GLU A 98 -16.31 -4.16 -19.50
C GLU A 98 -16.57 -2.96 -18.56
N GLY A 99 -15.86 -2.89 -17.43
CA GLY A 99 -16.01 -1.81 -16.44
C GLY A 99 -17.26 -1.90 -15.57
N ARG A 100 -17.96 -3.04 -15.57
CA ARG A 100 -19.20 -3.25 -14.80
C ARG A 100 -18.97 -3.73 -13.37
N TRP A 101 -17.72 -3.68 -12.87
CA TRP A 101 -17.42 -4.18 -11.54
C TRP A 101 -17.89 -3.21 -10.44
N GLU A 102 -19.08 -3.48 -9.93
CA GLU A 102 -19.60 -2.79 -8.74
C GLU A 102 -18.72 -3.11 -7.51
N GLY A 103 -18.13 -2.08 -6.91
CA GLY A 103 -17.31 -2.21 -5.70
C GLY A 103 -15.80 -2.41 -5.92
N LYS A 104 -15.27 -2.24 -7.15
CA LYS A 104 -13.81 -2.24 -7.41
C LYS A 104 -13.04 -1.33 -6.43
N GLY A 105 -13.55 -0.13 -6.18
CA GLY A 105 -12.92 0.83 -5.26
C GLY A 105 -12.76 0.30 -3.83
N ALA A 106 -13.73 -0.49 -3.35
CA ALA A 106 -13.63 -1.12 -2.03
C ALA A 106 -12.52 -2.19 -2.01
N TRP A 107 -12.43 -3.02 -3.05
CA TRP A 107 -11.36 -4.01 -3.17
C TRP A 107 -9.97 -3.39 -3.27
N VAL A 108 -9.80 -2.34 -4.09
CA VAL A 108 -8.55 -1.57 -4.18
C VAL A 108 -8.19 -1.02 -2.80
N PHE A 109 -9.13 -0.35 -2.13
CA PHE A 109 -8.92 0.16 -0.77
C PHE A 109 -8.50 -0.94 0.22
N TYR A 110 -9.13 -2.12 0.18
CA TYR A 110 -8.73 -3.24 1.03
C TYR A 110 -7.31 -3.71 0.75
N THR A 111 -6.90 -3.82 -0.53
CA THR A 111 -5.52 -4.22 -0.86
C THR A 111 -4.48 -3.21 -0.39
N GLU A 112 -4.77 -1.92 -0.49
CA GLU A 112 -3.91 -0.85 0.01
C GLU A 112 -3.83 -0.89 1.53
N LEU A 113 -4.97 -1.03 2.21
CA LEU A 113 -5.02 -1.13 3.68
C LEU A 113 -4.25 -2.34 4.20
N MET A 114 -4.37 -3.49 3.54
CA MET A 114 -3.64 -4.70 3.90
C MET A 114 -2.13 -4.54 3.70
N THR A 115 -1.71 -3.89 2.62
CA THR A 115 -0.29 -3.61 2.35
C THR A 115 0.28 -2.65 3.39
N ASP A 116 -0.43 -1.56 3.70
CA ASP A 116 -0.06 -0.59 4.73
C ASP A 116 0.04 -1.24 6.12
N MET A 117 -0.92 -2.10 6.49
CA MET A 117 -0.91 -2.86 7.74
C MET A 117 0.29 -3.82 7.82
N LEU A 118 0.59 -4.50 6.72
CA LEU A 118 1.74 -5.42 6.64
C LEU A 118 3.06 -4.66 6.77
N HIS A 119 3.22 -3.52 6.08
CA HIS A 119 4.41 -2.68 6.21
C HIS A 119 4.57 -2.17 7.63
N LEU A 120 3.49 -1.70 8.26
CA LEU A 120 3.51 -1.28 9.66
C LEU A 120 3.95 -2.41 10.59
N LEU A 121 3.42 -3.62 10.39
CA LEU A 121 3.80 -4.79 11.19
C LEU A 121 5.28 -5.11 11.04
N VAL A 122 5.80 -5.12 9.81
CA VAL A 122 7.22 -5.34 9.52
C VAL A 122 8.09 -4.29 10.19
N TYR A 123 7.71 -3.01 10.11
CA TYR A 123 8.42 -1.93 10.80
C TYR A 123 8.37 -2.06 12.33
N LEU A 124 7.24 -2.48 12.90
CA LEU A 124 7.10 -2.71 14.33
C LEU A 124 8.01 -3.85 14.80
N VAL A 125 8.02 -4.96 14.07
CA VAL A 125 8.90 -6.11 14.36
C VAL A 125 10.36 -5.69 14.28
N PHE A 126 10.74 -4.99 13.21
CA PHE A 126 12.09 -4.44 13.06
C PHE A 126 12.46 -3.54 14.24
N PHE A 127 11.56 -2.64 14.65
CA PHE A 127 11.77 -1.77 15.80
C PHE A 127 12.02 -2.55 17.10
N VAL A 128 11.21 -3.58 17.37
CA VAL A 128 11.38 -4.43 18.56
C VAL A 128 12.72 -5.17 18.52
N ILE A 129 13.12 -5.71 17.37
CA ILE A 129 14.40 -6.42 17.22
C ILE A 129 15.58 -5.46 17.45
N VAL A 130 15.55 -4.27 16.84
CA VAL A 130 16.62 -3.27 17.03
C VAL A 130 16.69 -2.79 18.48
N PHE A 131 15.54 -2.51 19.09
CA PHE A 131 15.46 -2.06 20.48
C PHE A 131 16.01 -3.10 21.47
N THR A 132 15.69 -4.38 21.26
CA THR A 132 16.14 -5.47 22.13
C THR A 132 17.61 -5.83 21.93
N HIS A 133 18.14 -5.75 20.70
CA HIS A 133 19.54 -6.08 20.43
C HIS A 133 20.55 -4.95 20.68
N TYR A 134 20.20 -3.69 20.42
CA TYR A 134 21.14 -2.56 20.46
C TYR A 134 20.91 -1.58 21.61
N GLY A 135 19.82 -1.74 22.39
CA GLY A 135 19.41 -0.75 23.37
C GLY A 135 18.90 0.54 22.71
N LEU A 136 18.68 1.60 23.50
CA LEU A 136 18.02 2.86 23.10
C LEU A 136 18.88 3.69 22.12
N PRO A 137 18.60 3.67 20.80
CA PRO A 137 19.37 4.45 19.84
C PRO A 137 18.64 5.78 19.67
N LEU A 138 19.18 6.86 20.23
CA LEU A 138 18.56 8.21 20.19
C LEU A 138 18.18 8.67 18.76
N HIS A 139 18.83 8.13 17.72
CA HIS A 139 18.49 8.40 16.33
C HIS A 139 17.19 7.72 15.84
N LEU A 140 16.79 6.56 16.40
CA LEU A 140 15.55 5.85 16.02
C LEU A 140 14.28 6.40 16.70
N ILE A 141 14.38 7.12 17.82
CA ILE A 141 13.22 7.72 18.51
C ILE A 141 12.49 8.73 17.61
N ARG A 142 13.22 9.49 16.78
CA ARG A 142 12.63 10.45 15.85
C ARG A 142 11.72 9.75 14.85
N ASP A 143 12.22 8.69 14.24
CA ASP A 143 11.49 7.94 13.21
C ASP A 143 10.33 7.15 13.83
N LEU A 144 10.51 6.63 15.05
CA LEU A 144 9.44 5.99 15.83
C LEU A 144 8.33 6.97 16.21
N TYR A 145 8.66 8.17 16.69
CA TYR A 145 7.68 9.18 17.07
C TYR A 145 6.85 9.62 15.86
N ILE A 146 7.49 9.80 14.71
CA ILE A 146 6.80 10.15 13.46
C ILE A 146 5.89 9.00 13.01
N THR A 147 6.39 7.75 13.01
CA THR A 147 5.61 6.58 12.58
C THR A 147 4.42 6.33 13.49
N PHE A 148 4.61 6.41 14.81
CA PHE A 148 3.54 6.24 15.80
C PHE A 148 2.50 7.36 15.72
N ARG A 149 2.94 8.61 15.53
CA ARG A 149 2.05 9.75 15.32
C ARG A 149 1.22 9.58 14.03
N ASN A 150 1.84 9.14 12.94
CA ASN A 150 1.16 8.89 11.67
C ASN A 150 0.14 7.75 11.80
N PHE A 151 0.47 6.69 12.53
CA PHE A 151 -0.44 5.59 12.82
C PHE A 151 -1.64 6.04 13.67
N ARG A 152 -1.41 6.80 14.75
CA ARG A 152 -2.50 7.38 15.56
C ARG A 152 -3.41 8.29 14.74
N ASN A 153 -2.84 9.11 13.87
CA ASN A 153 -3.62 9.99 12.99
C ASN A 153 -4.48 9.17 12.03
N ARG A 154 -3.90 8.15 11.38
CA ARG A 154 -4.65 7.26 10.47
C ARG A 154 -5.75 6.47 11.17
N ILE A 155 -5.52 5.98 12.40
CA ILE A 155 -6.58 5.36 13.21
C ILE A 155 -7.68 6.37 13.53
N SER A 156 -7.32 7.58 13.96
CA SER A 156 -8.28 8.64 14.25
C SER A 156 -9.11 8.99 13.02
N ASP A 157 -8.48 9.10 11.86
CA ASP A 157 -9.16 9.38 10.59
C ASP A 157 -10.06 8.22 10.16
N PHE A 158 -9.62 6.98 10.34
CA PHE A 158 -10.43 5.79 10.07
C PHE A 158 -11.65 5.69 11.00
N LEU A 159 -11.46 5.95 12.30
CA LEU A 159 -12.57 5.96 13.27
C LEU A 159 -13.54 7.11 12.98
N ARG A 160 -13.04 8.28 12.58
CA ARG A 160 -13.87 9.43 12.19
C ARG A 160 -14.64 9.15 10.91
N PHE A 161 -14.00 8.54 9.91
CA PHE A 161 -14.64 8.09 8.69
C PHE A 161 -15.78 7.12 9.01
N ARG A 162 -15.52 6.08 9.82
CA ARG A 162 -16.55 5.12 10.24
C ARG A 162 -17.68 5.78 11.04
N GLN A 163 -17.38 6.75 11.89
CA GLN A 163 -18.40 7.52 12.61
C GLN A 163 -19.26 8.41 11.70
N VAL A 164 -18.67 8.99 10.65
CA VAL A 164 -19.39 9.80 9.67
C VAL A 164 -20.28 8.92 8.79
N THR A 165 -19.75 7.82 8.27
CA THR A 165 -20.55 6.87 7.46
C THR A 165 -21.68 6.24 8.28
N ALA A 166 -21.44 5.86 9.54
CA ALA A 166 -22.47 5.34 10.43
C ALA A 166 -23.55 6.39 10.83
N ARG A 167 -23.27 7.69 10.67
CA ARG A 167 -24.27 8.76 10.83
C ARG A 167 -24.97 9.13 9.53
N MET A 168 -24.39 8.81 8.36
CA MET A 168 -25.02 9.11 7.08
C MET A 168 -26.26 8.23 6.83
N ASP A 169 -26.27 6.98 7.31
CA ASP A 169 -27.45 6.09 7.24
C ASP A 169 -28.61 6.52 8.18
N ARG A 170 -28.45 7.62 8.94
CA ARG A 170 -29.44 8.14 9.89
C ARG A 170 -30.18 9.37 9.36
N PHE A 171 -29.81 9.91 8.20
CA PHE A 171 -30.56 11.01 7.60
C PHE A 171 -31.80 10.43 6.89
N PRO A 172 -33.02 10.78 7.33
CA PRO A 172 -34.22 10.40 6.59
C PRO A 172 -34.18 11.06 5.20
N ASP A 173 -34.64 10.33 4.18
CA ASP A 173 -34.84 10.91 2.85
C ASP A 173 -35.67 12.19 2.98
N ALA A 174 -35.21 13.26 2.31
CA ALA A 174 -35.84 14.57 2.41
C ALA A 174 -37.32 14.49 2.00
N SER A 175 -38.21 14.86 2.93
CA SER A 175 -39.65 14.98 2.66
C SER A 175 -39.87 15.97 1.51
N PRO A 176 -40.86 15.75 0.61
CA PRO A 176 -41.20 16.68 -0.46
C PRO A 176 -41.48 18.13 0.03
N ASP A 177 -41.84 18.31 1.30
CA ASP A 177 -42.03 19.64 1.93
C ASP A 177 -40.71 20.41 2.18
N ASP A 178 -39.57 19.73 2.31
CA ASP A 178 -38.26 20.36 2.49
C ASP A 178 -37.63 20.76 1.15
N LEU A 179 -37.92 20.02 0.06
CA LEU A 179 -37.60 20.40 -1.32
C LEU A 179 -38.35 21.66 -1.77
N ALA A 180 -39.61 21.83 -1.34
CA ALA A 180 -40.41 23.01 -1.62
C ALA A 180 -39.88 24.28 -0.92
N ARG A 181 -39.29 24.14 0.28
CA ARG A 181 -38.68 25.27 1.02
C ARG A 181 -37.36 25.75 0.40
N CYS A 182 -36.57 24.87 -0.20
CA CYS A 182 -35.32 25.25 -0.87
C CYS A 182 -35.54 26.03 -2.19
N HIS A 183 -36.71 25.92 -2.82
CA HIS A 183 -37.03 26.69 -4.02
C HIS A 183 -37.32 28.18 -3.75
N PHE A 184 -37.51 28.59 -2.50
CA PHE A 184 -37.93 29.97 -2.15
C PHE A 184 -36.81 30.89 -1.64
N THR A 185 -35.58 30.40 -1.50
CA THR A 185 -34.44 31.23 -1.06
C THR A 185 -33.37 31.33 -2.13
N SER A 186 -33.76 31.83 -3.31
CA SER A 186 -32.84 32.45 -4.28
C SER A 186 -32.80 33.97 -4.06
N SER A 187 -32.48 34.44 -2.86
CA SER A 187 -32.07 35.83 -2.63
C SER A 187 -31.57 36.02 -1.19
N CYS A 188 -30.25 36.03 -1.01
CA CYS A 188 -29.52 37.06 -0.29
C CYS A 188 -28.07 36.63 -0.04
N ARG A 189 -27.20 37.15 -0.92
CA ARG A 189 -25.77 37.45 -0.76
C ARG A 189 -24.78 36.31 -0.50
#